data_AF-A0A2Z6NEZ9-F1
#
_entry.id   AF-A0A2Z6NEZ9-F1
#
_cell.length_a   1.000
_cell.length_b   1.000
_cell.length_c   1.000
_cell.angle_alpha   90.00
_cell.angle_beta   90.00
_cell.angle_gamma   90.00
#
_symmetry.space_group_name_H-M   'P 1'
#
loop_
_entity.id
_entity.type
_entity.pdbx_description
1 polymer ?
#
loop_
_entity_poly.entity_id
_entity_poly.type
_entity_poly.pdbx_seq_one_letter_code
_entity_poly.pdbx_strand_id
1 'polypeptide(L)'
;MFFFKCKSLYCYTSPLRHAKTSSGSCAPKASRHKRKIQNECNILRFWQPSLNHYCEGVEGKSKYQERNRKFAVNAAPEQSFESEHPAFDLKNILDAVKNTVDAFYRFSRPHTVIGTALSIISVSLLAVDKLPDISPLFFTGVLEAVVAALFMNIYIVGLNQLSDVEIDKINKPYLPLASGEYSIATGAIIVVSSAILSFWLGWIVGSWPLFWALFISFVLGTAYSINVPLLRWKRFAVLAAMCILSVRAVIVQLAFFLHIQTFVFKRPAIFSRPLIFAIAFMSFFSVVIALFKDIPDIEGDKIFGIQSFSVRLGQKRVFWICVSLLQLAYGVALVVGATSSCLWSKVITGLGHAALASVLFYRAKSVDLRSKASITSFYMFIWKLFYAEYLLIPLVR
;
A
#
# COMPACT_ATOMS: atom_id res chain seq x y z
N MET A 1 20.97 -9.63 -61.12
CA MET A 1 20.56 -10.74 -60.25
C MET A 1 19.41 -10.23 -59.39
N PHE A 2 18.20 -10.67 -59.73
CA PHE A 2 16.83 -10.33 -59.27
C PHE A 2 16.49 -8.95 -58.66
N PHE A 3 15.46 -8.36 -59.29
CA PHE A 3 14.95 -6.99 -59.23
C PHE A 3 13.70 -6.86 -58.33
N PHE A 4 13.48 -5.65 -57.82
CA PHE A 4 12.20 -5.06 -57.40
C PHE A 4 11.09 -5.20 -58.46
N LYS A 5 9.80 -5.34 -58.05
CA LYS A 5 8.73 -4.33 -58.30
C LYS A 5 7.31 -4.76 -57.87
N CYS A 6 6.60 -3.78 -57.31
CA CYS A 6 5.13 -3.67 -57.23
C CYS A 6 4.41 -3.95 -58.56
N LYS A 7 3.18 -4.47 -58.47
CA LYS A 7 2.12 -4.29 -59.47
C LYS A 7 0.84 -3.80 -58.78
N SER A 8 0.35 -2.66 -59.26
CA SER A 8 -1.04 -2.21 -59.14
C SER A 8 -1.64 -2.26 -60.55
N LEU A 9 -2.89 -2.70 -60.69
CA LEU A 9 -3.70 -2.38 -61.87
C LEU A 9 -5.22 -2.54 -61.57
N TYR A 10 -5.86 -1.37 -61.47
CA TYR A 10 -7.15 -0.91 -62.00
C TYR A 10 -8.51 -1.60 -61.73
N CYS A 11 -9.41 -0.72 -61.27
CA CYS A 11 -10.87 -0.62 -61.37
C CYS A 11 -11.57 -1.35 -62.53
N TYR A 12 -12.78 -1.85 -62.26
CA TYR A 12 -13.96 -1.54 -63.07
C TYR A 12 -15.23 -1.43 -62.22
N THR A 13 -16.09 -0.51 -62.67
CA THR A 13 -17.29 0.07 -62.07
C THR A 13 -18.54 -0.82 -62.11
N SER A 14 -19.44 -0.58 -61.15
CA SER A 14 -20.86 -0.98 -61.04
C SER A 14 -21.69 -0.69 -62.32
N PRO A 15 -22.94 -1.19 -62.49
CA PRO A 15 -24.10 -0.57 -61.79
C PRO A 15 -25.39 -1.42 -61.55
N LEU A 16 -26.14 -0.98 -60.52
CA LEU A 16 -27.60 -0.76 -60.43
C LEU A 16 -28.63 -1.82 -60.92
N ARG A 17 -29.56 -2.20 -60.02
CA ARG A 17 -31.00 -1.84 -59.98
C ARG A 17 -31.69 -2.56 -58.80
N HIS A 18 -32.28 -1.83 -57.83
CA HIS A 18 -33.69 -1.34 -57.78
C HIS A 18 -34.72 -2.48 -57.65
N ALA A 19 -35.75 -2.45 -56.80
CA ALA A 19 -36.29 -1.42 -55.92
C ALA A 19 -37.51 -1.97 -55.12
N LYS A 20 -37.81 -1.30 -53.99
CA LYS A 20 -39.14 -0.91 -53.43
C LYS A 20 -40.08 -2.05 -52.95
N THR A 21 -40.88 -1.92 -51.89
CA THR A 21 -41.82 -0.89 -51.38
C THR A 21 -42.31 -1.38 -49.99
N SER A 22 -42.98 -0.68 -49.06
CA SER A 22 -43.26 0.72 -48.69
C SER A 22 -44.38 0.70 -47.61
N SER A 23 -44.29 1.51 -46.55
CA SER A 23 -45.41 2.18 -45.80
C SER A 23 -44.81 2.73 -44.47
N GLY A 24 -44.65 4.04 -44.24
CA GLY A 24 -45.67 5.04 -43.81
C GLY A 24 -45.94 4.90 -42.30
N SER A 25 -45.87 5.87 -41.37
CA SER A 25 -46.05 7.33 -41.40
C SER A 25 -45.58 8.00 -40.06
N CYS A 26 -45.05 9.22 -40.18
CA CYS A 26 -45.00 10.44 -39.31
C CYS A 26 -44.93 10.49 -37.74
N ALA A 27 -43.94 11.30 -37.31
CA ALA A 27 -43.90 12.33 -36.22
C ALA A 27 -43.44 11.94 -34.78
N PRO A 28 -42.83 12.89 -34.01
CA PRO A 28 -41.57 12.65 -33.32
C PRO A 28 -41.68 12.62 -31.78
N LYS A 29 -40.72 11.96 -31.11
CA LYS A 29 -40.48 12.15 -29.67
C LYS A 29 -38.98 12.28 -29.33
N ALA A 30 -38.71 13.36 -28.62
CA ALA A 30 -37.43 13.78 -28.10
C ALA A 30 -36.94 12.93 -26.92
N SER A 31 -35.63 13.03 -26.70
CA SER A 31 -34.90 12.99 -25.43
C SER A 31 -35.19 11.86 -24.43
N ARG A 32 -34.27 10.88 -24.38
CA ARG A 32 -34.02 10.13 -23.14
C ARG A 32 -32.51 9.97 -22.88
N HIS A 33 -32.06 10.78 -21.93
CA HIS A 33 -30.92 10.59 -21.01
C HIS A 33 -29.54 10.32 -21.64
N LYS A 34 -28.61 11.28 -21.77
CA LYS A 34 -28.11 12.22 -20.75
C LYS A 34 -28.12 11.62 -19.32
N ARG A 35 -27.42 10.49 -19.14
CA ARG A 35 -27.03 9.96 -17.83
C ARG A 35 -25.58 9.46 -17.87
N LYS A 36 -24.66 10.31 -18.34
CA LYS A 36 -23.23 9.95 -18.38
C LYS A 36 -22.22 11.10 -18.19
N ILE A 37 -22.64 12.31 -17.81
CA ILE A 37 -21.70 13.44 -17.58
C ILE A 37 -22.15 14.28 -16.38
N GLN A 38 -22.47 13.63 -15.25
CA GLN A 38 -22.79 14.35 -14.02
C GLN A 38 -22.41 13.55 -12.77
N ASN A 39 -21.19 12.98 -12.76
CA ASN A 39 -20.58 12.42 -11.55
C ASN A 39 -19.11 12.83 -11.35
N GLU A 40 -18.57 13.72 -12.19
CA GLU A 40 -17.17 14.16 -12.09
C GLU A 40 -16.99 15.62 -11.63
N CYS A 41 -18.03 16.27 -11.08
CA CYS A 41 -17.91 17.66 -10.64
C CYS A 41 -18.65 17.95 -9.32
N ASN A 42 -18.39 17.15 -8.28
CA ASN A 42 -18.96 17.38 -6.94
C ASN A 42 -17.94 17.25 -5.78
N ILE A 43 -16.63 17.26 -6.06
CA ILE A 43 -15.60 17.10 -5.00
C ILE A 43 -14.97 18.44 -4.57
N LEU A 44 -15.32 19.57 -5.18
CA LEU A 44 -14.59 20.84 -4.98
C LEU A 44 -15.38 22.02 -4.38
N ARG A 45 -16.57 21.83 -3.82
CA ARG A 45 -17.26 22.90 -3.07
C ARG A 45 -18.04 22.37 -1.88
N PHE A 46 -17.41 22.36 -0.71
CA PHE A 46 -18.12 22.57 0.56
C PHE A 46 -17.13 23.11 1.59
N TRP A 47 -16.92 24.43 1.55
CA TRP A 47 -16.36 25.23 2.63
C TRP A 47 -17.09 26.58 2.58
N GLN A 48 -18.12 26.75 3.42
CA GLN A 48 -18.39 27.96 4.21
C GLN A 48 -19.72 27.83 4.98
N PRO A 49 -19.79 28.35 6.22
CA PRO A 49 -21.00 28.34 7.05
C PRO A 49 -21.85 29.59 6.80
N SER A 50 -23.18 29.43 6.72
CA SER A 50 -24.11 30.57 6.70
C SER A 50 -25.21 30.39 7.74
N LEU A 51 -25.23 31.32 8.68
CA LEU A 51 -26.31 31.66 9.60
C LEU A 51 -27.58 32.14 8.87
N ASN A 52 -28.70 31.95 9.58
CA ASN A 52 -29.98 32.68 9.55
C ASN A 52 -31.08 32.30 8.55
N HIS A 53 -32.28 32.08 9.12
CA HIS A 53 -33.61 32.57 8.71
C HIS A 53 -34.52 32.47 9.97
N TYR A 54 -35.08 33.52 10.60
CA TYR A 54 -36.15 34.48 10.22
C TYR A 54 -37.41 33.78 9.65
N CYS A 55 -38.68 34.06 10.01
CA CYS A 55 -39.33 35.27 10.58
C CYS A 55 -40.77 34.92 11.08
N GLU A 56 -41.30 35.75 12.01
CA GLU A 56 -42.68 36.30 12.22
C GLU A 56 -43.95 35.42 12.03
N GLY A 57 -45.07 35.56 12.77
CA GLY A 57 -45.58 36.50 13.77
C GLY A 57 -47.10 36.22 13.98
N VAL A 58 -47.74 36.83 15.00
CA VAL A 58 -49.17 37.24 15.10
C VAL A 58 -49.64 37.35 16.57
N GLU A 59 -50.40 38.43 16.83
CA GLU A 59 -50.99 38.97 18.06
C GLU A 59 -52.06 38.09 18.77
N GLY A 60 -52.36 38.38 20.04
CA GLY A 60 -53.68 38.07 20.62
C GLY A 60 -53.79 37.99 22.15
N LYS A 61 -54.69 38.79 22.73
CA LYS A 61 -54.94 39.02 24.17
C LYS A 61 -55.78 37.95 24.92
N SER A 62 -55.48 37.82 26.22
CA SER A 62 -56.38 37.67 27.41
C SER A 62 -57.25 36.41 27.64
N LYS A 63 -57.15 35.79 28.83
CA LYS A 63 -58.01 35.97 30.04
C LYS A 63 -57.89 34.75 31.00
N TYR A 64 -57.82 35.06 32.30
CA TYR A 64 -58.33 34.35 33.50
C TYR A 64 -58.25 32.81 33.57
N GLN A 65 -57.68 32.25 34.65
CA GLN A 65 -58.43 32.10 35.91
C GLN A 65 -57.54 31.55 37.05
N GLU A 66 -57.57 32.29 38.14
CA GLU A 66 -56.97 32.03 39.43
C GLU A 66 -57.82 31.01 40.21
N ARG A 67 -57.21 29.98 40.80
CA ARG A 67 -57.73 29.42 42.06
C ARG A 67 -56.64 28.79 42.93
N ASN A 68 -56.25 29.59 43.92
CA ASN A 68 -55.53 29.20 45.12
C ASN A 68 -56.25 28.08 45.89
N ARG A 69 -55.49 27.04 46.30
CA ARG A 69 -55.68 26.34 47.58
C ARG A 69 -54.33 25.86 48.14
N LYS A 70 -53.77 26.70 49.01
CA LYS A 70 -52.90 26.36 50.16
C LYS A 70 -53.69 25.45 51.13
N PHE A 71 -53.19 24.54 51.97
CA PHE A 71 -51.88 24.14 52.51
C PHE A 71 -52.07 22.71 53.09
N ALA A 72 -51.04 21.86 53.10
CA ALA A 72 -50.71 21.00 54.26
C ALA A 72 -49.40 20.25 54.00
N VAL A 73 -48.41 20.58 54.82
CA VAL A 73 -47.07 19.96 54.89
C VAL A 73 -47.19 18.63 55.61
N ASN A 74 -46.59 17.57 55.05
CA ASN A 74 -46.18 16.37 55.79
C ASN A 74 -44.74 16.02 55.38
N ALA A 75 -43.93 15.69 56.39
CA ALA A 75 -42.49 15.51 56.35
C ALA A 75 -42.05 14.20 55.66
N ALA A 76 -40.77 14.20 55.27
CA ALA A 76 -40.06 13.37 54.30
C ALA A 76 -40.01 11.83 54.56
N PRO A 77 -39.45 11.09 53.59
CA PRO A 77 -38.12 10.56 53.85
C PRO A 77 -37.10 10.98 52.78
N GLU A 78 -35.89 11.24 53.27
CA GLU A 78 -34.69 11.60 52.50
C GLU A 78 -34.49 10.66 51.31
N GLN A 79 -34.56 11.19 50.09
CA GLN A 79 -33.86 10.57 48.98
C GLN A 79 -32.37 10.82 49.21
N SER A 80 -31.65 9.75 49.52
CA SER A 80 -30.21 9.71 49.37
C SER A 80 -29.88 10.13 47.95
N PHE A 81 -29.31 11.33 47.80
CA PHE A 81 -28.48 11.66 46.66
C PHE A 81 -27.20 10.84 46.77
N GLU A 82 -27.31 9.54 46.53
CA GLU A 82 -26.18 8.74 46.14
C GLU A 82 -25.92 9.11 44.68
N SER A 83 -25.17 10.19 44.49
CA SER A 83 -24.51 10.43 43.22
C SER A 83 -23.56 9.26 43.03
N GLU A 84 -24.01 8.22 42.34
CA GLU A 84 -23.11 7.41 41.53
C GLU A 84 -22.43 8.40 40.58
N HIS A 85 -21.27 8.90 41.01
CA HIS A 85 -20.28 9.39 40.07
C HIS A 85 -20.14 8.27 39.06
N PRO A 86 -20.47 8.50 37.77
CA PRO A 86 -20.26 7.46 36.78
C PRO A 86 -18.77 7.17 36.87
N ALA A 87 -18.42 5.95 37.28
CA ALA A 87 -17.08 5.45 37.14
C ALA A 87 -16.74 5.73 35.67
N PHE A 88 -15.93 6.76 35.44
CA PHE A 88 -15.54 7.21 34.12
C PHE A 88 -14.97 5.97 33.48
N ASP A 89 -15.70 5.38 32.53
CA ASP A 89 -15.64 3.93 32.28
C ASP A 89 -14.32 3.61 31.57
N LEU A 90 -13.27 3.46 32.38
CA LEU A 90 -11.89 3.26 31.99
C LEU A 90 -11.76 2.03 31.10
N LYS A 91 -12.64 1.04 31.31
CA LYS A 91 -12.74 -0.16 30.51
C LYS A 91 -13.23 0.15 29.09
N ASN A 92 -14.28 0.95 28.95
CA ASN A 92 -14.75 1.38 27.63
C ASN A 92 -13.71 2.24 26.88
N ILE A 93 -12.98 3.10 27.59
CA ILE A 93 -11.90 3.89 26.99
C ILE A 93 -10.77 2.97 26.52
N LEU A 94 -10.35 2.01 27.36
CA LEU A 94 -9.29 1.07 27.02
C LEU A 94 -9.68 0.19 25.81
N ASP A 95 -10.92 -0.27 25.76
CA ASP A 95 -11.43 -1.07 24.64
C ASP A 95 -11.51 -0.23 23.36
N ALA A 96 -11.94 1.03 23.44
CA ALA A 96 -11.94 1.95 22.30
C ALA A 96 -10.51 2.23 21.77
N VAL A 97 -9.55 2.44 22.67
CA VAL A 97 -8.13 2.61 22.30
C VAL A 97 -7.60 1.34 21.65
N LYS A 98 -7.87 0.17 22.23
CA LYS A 98 -7.44 -1.12 21.70
C LYS A 98 -7.97 -1.36 20.28
N ASN A 99 -9.26 -1.09 20.06
CA ASN A 99 -9.88 -1.21 18.74
C ASN A 99 -9.28 -0.21 17.74
N THR A 100 -9.04 1.03 18.16
CA THR A 100 -8.40 2.05 17.31
C THR A 100 -6.99 1.64 16.90
N VAL A 101 -6.20 1.11 17.83
CA VAL A 101 -4.84 0.62 17.59
C VAL A 101 -4.86 -0.59 16.67
N ASP A 102 -5.77 -1.55 16.88
CA ASP A 102 -5.91 -2.72 16.01
C ASP A 102 -6.31 -2.33 14.57
N ALA A 103 -7.27 -1.42 14.43
CA ALA A 103 -7.68 -0.90 13.14
C ALA A 103 -6.49 -0.24 12.42
N PHE A 104 -5.74 0.61 13.12
CA PHE A 104 -4.56 1.26 12.55
C PHE A 104 -3.46 0.24 12.19
N TYR A 105 -3.26 -0.77 13.04
CA TYR A 105 -2.33 -1.88 12.79
C TYR A 105 -2.70 -2.60 11.49
N ARG A 106 -3.96 -3.00 11.30
CA ARG A 106 -4.44 -3.62 10.05
C ARG A 106 -4.32 -2.66 8.85
N PHE A 107 -4.66 -1.39 9.02
CA PHE A 107 -4.53 -0.35 7.99
C PHE A 107 -3.08 -0.19 7.50
N SER A 108 -2.12 -0.21 8.42
CA SER A 108 -0.69 -0.01 8.13
C SER A 108 -0.04 -1.15 7.34
N ARG A 109 -0.72 -2.30 7.19
CA ARG A 109 -0.18 -3.53 6.61
C ARG A 109 1.16 -3.92 7.28
N PRO A 110 1.12 -4.52 8.47
CA PRO A 110 2.28 -4.70 9.35
C PRO A 110 3.48 -5.38 8.69
N HIS A 111 3.22 -6.33 7.78
CA HIS A 111 4.27 -7.02 7.06
C HIS A 111 5.15 -6.06 6.22
N THR A 112 4.53 -5.06 5.60
CA THR A 112 5.28 -4.06 4.83
C THR A 112 6.04 -3.09 5.75
N VAL A 113 5.46 -2.73 6.90
CA VAL A 113 6.06 -1.83 7.91
C VAL A 113 7.32 -2.47 8.49
N ILE A 114 7.19 -3.71 8.97
CA ILE A 114 8.31 -4.51 9.50
C ILE A 114 9.38 -4.68 8.41
N GLY A 115 8.98 -5.04 7.19
CA GLY A 115 9.90 -5.19 6.07
C GLY A 115 10.67 -3.90 5.76
N THR A 116 10.00 -2.74 5.77
CA THR A 116 10.66 -1.44 5.57
C THR A 116 11.65 -1.14 6.69
N ALA A 117 11.24 -1.26 7.96
CA ALA A 117 12.13 -0.97 9.08
C ALA A 117 13.38 -1.86 9.07
N LEU A 118 13.20 -3.18 8.90
CA LEU A 118 14.32 -4.13 8.81
C LEU A 118 15.22 -3.84 7.61
N SER A 119 14.64 -3.49 6.45
CA SER A 119 15.44 -3.16 5.27
C SER A 119 16.34 -1.95 5.47
N ILE A 120 15.82 -0.89 6.08
CA ILE A 120 16.58 0.34 6.34
C ILE A 120 17.68 0.06 7.35
N ILE A 121 17.38 -0.62 8.46
CA ILE A 121 18.36 -0.98 9.48
C ILE A 121 19.48 -1.84 8.86
N SER A 122 19.11 -2.87 8.11
CA SER A 122 20.05 -3.78 7.46
C SER A 122 20.98 -3.08 6.47
N VAL A 123 20.42 -2.28 5.57
CA VAL A 123 21.18 -1.53 4.57
C VAL A 123 22.05 -0.46 5.23
N SER A 124 21.59 0.15 6.31
CA SER A 124 22.37 1.10 7.11
C SER A 124 23.62 0.44 7.70
N LEU A 125 23.52 -0.81 8.17
CA LEU A 125 24.65 -1.59 8.66
C LEU A 125 25.69 -1.90 7.57
N LEU A 126 25.31 -1.89 6.29
CA LEU A 126 26.27 -2.07 5.19
C LEU A 126 27.24 -0.90 5.06
N ALA A 127 26.90 0.29 5.57
CA ALA A 127 27.77 1.47 5.59
C ALA A 127 28.72 1.49 6.80
N VAL A 128 28.60 0.54 7.73
CA VAL A 128 29.47 0.41 8.91
C VAL A 128 30.76 -0.29 8.50
N ASP A 129 31.87 0.44 8.60
CA ASP A 129 33.21 -0.07 8.29
C ASP A 129 33.95 -0.53 9.55
N LYS A 130 33.79 0.19 10.66
CA LYS A 130 34.50 -0.05 11.92
C LYS A 130 33.53 -0.01 13.10
N LEU A 131 33.88 -0.70 14.20
CA LEU A 131 33.04 -0.70 15.41
C LEU A 131 32.69 0.69 15.96
N PRO A 132 33.59 1.70 15.95
CA PRO A 132 33.26 3.05 16.39
C PRO A 132 32.18 3.76 15.56
N ASP A 133 31.89 3.29 14.35
CA ASP A 133 30.81 3.84 13.52
C ASP A 133 29.44 3.57 14.17
N ILE A 134 29.31 2.50 14.96
CA ILE A 134 28.13 2.19 15.76
C ILE A 134 28.13 3.14 16.97
N SER A 135 27.60 4.34 16.71
CA SER A 135 27.61 5.49 17.62
C SER A 135 26.19 6.03 17.80
N PRO A 136 25.94 6.91 18.79
CA PRO A 136 24.66 7.60 18.91
C PRO A 136 24.24 8.31 17.61
N LEU A 137 25.22 8.86 16.87
CA LEU A 137 24.98 9.50 15.58
C LEU A 137 24.42 8.52 14.53
N PHE A 138 24.96 7.30 14.47
CA PHE A 138 24.42 6.24 13.60
C PHE A 138 22.98 5.89 13.97
N PHE A 139 22.69 5.67 15.25
CA PHE A 139 21.33 5.34 15.70
C PHE A 139 20.34 6.47 15.41
N THR A 140 20.73 7.72 15.60
CA THR A 140 19.90 8.88 15.24
C THR A 140 19.59 8.90 13.75
N GLY A 141 20.60 8.78 12.88
CA GLY A 141 20.38 8.76 11.43
C GLY A 141 19.51 7.60 10.95
N VAL A 142 19.72 6.39 11.51
CA VAL A 142 18.85 5.24 11.21
C VAL A 142 17.42 5.50 11.67
N LEU A 143 17.23 6.06 12.86
CA LEU A 143 15.90 6.36 13.40
C LEU A 143 15.16 7.40 12.54
N GLU A 144 15.84 8.49 12.16
CA GLU A 144 15.32 9.52 11.27
C GLU A 144 14.84 8.92 9.93
N ALA A 145 15.69 8.09 9.32
CA ALA A 145 15.37 7.41 8.07
C ALA A 145 14.19 6.43 8.21
N VAL A 146 14.17 5.61 9.27
CA VAL A 146 13.09 4.65 9.53
C VAL A 146 11.77 5.37 9.73
N VAL A 147 11.71 6.36 10.62
CA VAL A 147 10.44 7.06 10.93
C VAL A 147 9.90 7.75 9.69
N ALA A 148 10.72 8.50 8.95
CA ALA A 148 10.29 9.17 7.73
C ALA A 148 9.78 8.18 6.66
N ALA A 149 10.46 7.04 6.49
CA ALA A 149 10.06 6.00 5.54
C ALA A 149 8.82 5.22 5.97
N LEU A 150 8.58 5.04 7.27
CA LEU A 150 7.37 4.39 7.78
C LEU A 150 6.13 5.22 7.51
N PHE A 151 6.21 6.55 7.67
CA PHE A 151 5.13 7.45 7.24
C PHE A 151 4.88 7.36 5.73
N MET A 152 5.94 7.32 4.91
CA MET A 152 5.77 7.12 3.46
C MET A 152 5.14 5.75 3.13
N ASN A 153 5.50 4.70 3.87
CA ASN A 153 4.88 3.39 3.70
C ASN A 153 3.38 3.42 4.01
N ILE A 154 2.99 4.05 5.13
CA ILE A 154 1.58 4.23 5.51
C ILE A 154 0.82 5.00 4.42
N TYR A 155 1.42 6.06 3.87
CA TYR A 155 0.88 6.78 2.72
C TYR A 155 0.63 5.84 1.53
N ILE A 156 1.63 5.05 1.11
CA ILE A 156 1.52 4.16 -0.05
C ILE A 156 0.45 3.08 0.15
N VAL A 157 0.47 2.38 1.28
CA VAL A 157 -0.48 1.28 1.54
C VAL A 157 -1.89 1.80 1.80
N GLY A 158 -2.02 2.97 2.43
CA GLY A 158 -3.30 3.62 2.68
C GLY A 158 -3.91 4.19 1.39
N LEU A 159 -3.10 4.82 0.53
CA LEU A 159 -3.56 5.31 -0.77
C LEU A 159 -4.03 4.16 -1.67
N ASN A 160 -3.31 3.03 -1.67
CA ASN A 160 -3.76 1.83 -2.37
C ASN A 160 -5.13 1.38 -1.83
N GLN A 161 -5.33 1.34 -0.51
CA GLN A 161 -6.62 0.94 0.07
C GLN A 161 -7.76 1.90 -0.30
N LEU A 162 -7.54 3.22 -0.22
CA LEU A 162 -8.52 4.23 -0.66
C LEU A 162 -8.91 4.05 -2.13
N SER A 163 -7.95 3.67 -2.97
CA SER A 163 -8.15 3.49 -4.42
C SER A 163 -8.82 2.16 -4.80
N ASP A 164 -8.82 1.19 -3.89
CA ASP A 164 -9.21 -0.20 -4.14
C ASP A 164 -10.26 -0.71 -3.15
N VAL A 165 -11.02 0.17 -2.47
CA VAL A 165 -12.03 -0.22 -1.46
C VAL A 165 -12.94 -1.35 -1.96
N GLU A 166 -13.52 -1.22 -3.16
CA GLU A 166 -14.42 -2.24 -3.72
C GLU A 166 -13.70 -3.54 -4.13
N ILE A 167 -12.43 -3.48 -4.50
CA ILE A 167 -11.61 -4.67 -4.81
C ILE A 167 -11.23 -5.38 -3.50
N ASP A 168 -10.81 -4.62 -2.50
CA ASP A 168 -10.38 -5.15 -1.20
C ASP A 168 -11.58 -5.69 -0.39
N LYS A 169 -12.84 -5.28 -0.65
CA LYS A 169 -14.03 -5.98 -0.11
C LYS A 169 -14.09 -7.47 -0.49
N ILE A 170 -13.58 -7.82 -1.67
CA ILE A 170 -13.51 -9.20 -2.15
C ILE A 170 -12.20 -9.86 -1.70
N ASN A 171 -11.09 -9.15 -1.92
CA ASN A 171 -9.77 -9.73 -1.73
C ASN A 171 -9.33 -9.77 -0.26
N LYS A 172 -9.62 -8.71 0.50
CA LYS A 172 -9.12 -8.44 1.85
C LYS A 172 -10.21 -7.78 2.74
N PRO A 173 -11.35 -8.45 2.97
CA PRO A 173 -12.52 -7.86 3.64
C PRO A 173 -12.26 -7.40 5.08
N TYR A 174 -11.17 -7.89 5.70
CA TYR A 174 -10.77 -7.54 7.06
C TYR A 174 -10.06 -6.17 7.17
N LEU A 175 -9.71 -5.52 6.05
CA LEU A 175 -9.04 -4.22 6.06
C LEU A 175 -10.02 -3.11 6.48
N PRO A 176 -9.60 -2.13 7.29
CA PRO A 176 -10.51 -1.16 7.90
C PRO A 176 -11.38 -0.37 6.92
N LEU A 177 -10.84 0.00 5.76
CA LEU A 177 -11.63 0.71 4.73
C LEU A 177 -12.59 -0.22 3.97
N ALA A 178 -12.21 -1.49 3.78
CA ALA A 178 -13.04 -2.47 3.08
C ALA A 178 -14.18 -2.99 3.98
N SER A 179 -13.91 -3.17 5.28
CA SER A 179 -14.89 -3.57 6.29
C SER A 179 -15.87 -2.46 6.66
N GLY A 180 -15.53 -1.20 6.37
CA GLY A 180 -16.31 -0.03 6.76
C GLY A 180 -16.02 0.48 8.18
N GLU A 181 -15.05 -0.12 8.87
CA GLU A 181 -14.58 0.33 10.19
C GLU A 181 -13.95 1.73 10.13
N TYR A 182 -13.26 2.05 9.03
CA TYR A 182 -12.83 3.40 8.71
C TYR A 182 -13.71 4.00 7.63
N SER A 183 -14.10 5.26 7.83
CA SER A 183 -14.68 6.07 6.76
C SER A 183 -13.60 6.43 5.72
N ILE A 184 -14.04 6.73 4.49
CA ILE A 184 -13.14 7.24 3.43
C ILE A 184 -12.42 8.52 3.89
N ALA A 185 -13.12 9.40 4.62
CA ALA A 185 -12.55 10.63 5.16
C ALA A 185 -11.43 10.34 6.17
N THR A 186 -11.65 9.40 7.10
CA THR A 186 -10.63 8.97 8.07
C THR A 186 -9.40 8.40 7.37
N GLY A 187 -9.60 7.50 6.39
CA GLY A 187 -8.49 6.96 5.60
C GLY A 187 -7.72 8.04 4.84
N ALA A 188 -8.41 9.00 4.23
CA ALA A 188 -7.80 10.12 3.53
C ALA A 188 -6.97 11.01 4.46
N ILE A 189 -7.50 11.32 5.66
CA ILE A 189 -6.78 12.10 6.68
C ILE A 189 -5.47 11.39 7.06
N ILE A 190 -5.51 10.08 7.35
CA ILE A 190 -4.32 9.30 7.71
C ILE A 190 -3.29 9.31 6.57
N VAL A 191 -3.74 9.12 5.33
CA VAL A 191 -2.86 9.08 4.15
C VAL A 191 -2.19 10.44 3.92
N VAL A 192 -2.97 11.52 3.93
CA VAL A 192 -2.45 12.88 3.70
C VAL A 192 -1.53 13.31 4.85
N SER A 193 -1.91 13.07 6.10
CA SER A 193 -1.07 13.41 7.25
C SER A 193 0.25 12.63 7.24
N SER A 194 0.22 11.34 6.87
CA SER A 194 1.44 10.52 6.74
C SER A 194 2.35 11.04 5.63
N ALA A 195 1.82 11.47 4.48
CA ALA A 195 2.62 12.08 3.42
C ALA A 195 3.29 13.38 3.89
N ILE A 196 2.52 14.25 4.56
CA ILE A 196 3.02 15.53 5.09
C ILE A 196 4.13 15.27 6.11
N LEU A 197 3.90 14.39 7.09
CA LEU A 197 4.89 14.07 8.12
C LEU A 197 6.15 13.45 7.53
N SER A 198 6.02 12.58 6.53
CA SER A 198 7.15 11.97 5.85
C SER A 198 8.03 13.02 5.15
N PHE A 199 7.43 13.92 4.35
CA PHE A 199 8.18 14.98 3.68
C PHE A 199 8.73 16.02 4.64
N TRP A 200 7.98 16.38 5.68
CA TRP A 200 8.42 17.30 6.72
C TRP A 200 9.67 16.76 7.43
N LEU A 201 9.68 15.49 7.84
CA LEU A 201 10.87 14.84 8.40
C LEU A 201 12.01 14.79 7.39
N GLY A 202 11.75 14.34 6.16
CA GLY A 202 12.76 14.28 5.10
C GLY A 202 13.42 15.62 4.82
N TRP A 203 12.66 16.71 4.92
CA TRP A 203 13.14 18.08 4.76
C TRP A 203 13.98 18.55 5.96
N ILE A 204 13.48 18.37 7.19
CA ILE A 204 14.19 18.80 8.41
C ILE A 204 15.51 18.05 8.60
N VAL A 205 15.55 16.75 8.29
CA VAL A 205 16.77 15.96 8.36
C VAL A 205 17.83 16.51 7.39
N GLY A 206 17.44 17.10 6.26
CA GLY A 206 18.37 17.72 5.31
C GLY A 206 19.22 16.73 4.51
N SER A 207 18.85 15.43 4.52
CA SER A 207 19.55 14.40 3.76
C SER A 207 18.92 14.22 2.37
N TRP A 208 19.65 14.64 1.33
CA TRP A 208 19.20 14.48 -0.06
C TRP A 208 18.87 13.02 -0.45
N PRO A 209 19.70 12.00 -0.12
CA PRO A 209 19.34 10.62 -0.39
C PRO A 209 17.99 10.21 0.22
N LEU A 210 17.76 10.58 1.48
CA LEU A 210 16.47 10.31 2.15
C LEU A 210 15.32 11.04 1.45
N PHE A 211 15.45 12.34 1.20
CA PHE A 211 14.40 13.12 0.55
C PHE A 211 14.03 12.55 -0.83
N TRP A 212 15.01 12.21 -1.66
CA TRP A 212 14.77 11.59 -2.96
C TRP A 212 14.12 10.21 -2.86
N ALA A 213 14.49 9.42 -1.86
CA ALA A 213 13.82 8.14 -1.61
C ALA A 213 12.33 8.33 -1.34
N LEU A 214 11.98 9.29 -0.47
CA LEU A 214 10.59 9.60 -0.11
C LEU A 214 9.84 10.17 -1.31
N PHE A 215 10.44 11.11 -2.04
CA PHE A 215 9.83 11.74 -3.20
C PHE A 215 9.53 10.75 -4.32
N ILE A 216 10.51 9.92 -4.70
CA ILE A 216 10.32 8.93 -5.77
C ILE A 216 9.31 7.86 -5.32
N SER A 217 9.37 7.42 -4.05
CA SER A 217 8.38 6.47 -3.51
C SER A 217 6.96 7.03 -3.50
N PHE A 218 6.81 8.32 -3.18
CA PHE A 218 5.53 9.03 -3.26
C PHE A 218 4.98 9.04 -4.69
N VAL A 219 5.80 9.44 -5.66
CA VAL A 219 5.40 9.48 -7.08
C VAL A 219 5.02 8.09 -7.58
N LEU A 220 5.84 7.07 -7.31
CA LEU A 220 5.56 5.69 -7.72
C LEU A 220 4.31 5.12 -7.03
N GLY A 221 4.13 5.37 -5.74
CA GLY A 221 2.94 4.94 -4.99
C GLY A 221 1.65 5.61 -5.49
N THR A 222 1.73 6.90 -5.83
CA THR A 222 0.66 7.68 -6.45
C THR A 222 0.29 7.12 -7.81
N ALA A 223 1.28 7.00 -8.70
CA ALA A 223 1.10 6.52 -10.06
C ALA A 223 0.61 5.06 -10.11
N TYR A 224 1.01 4.26 -9.13
CA TYR A 224 0.54 2.89 -8.97
C TYR A 224 -0.96 2.82 -8.63
N SER A 225 -1.47 3.69 -7.75
CA SER A 225 -2.78 3.54 -7.11
C SER A 225 -3.90 4.38 -7.75
N ILE A 226 -3.64 5.67 -8.01
CA ILE A 226 -4.69 6.65 -8.34
C ILE A 226 -5.31 6.37 -9.71
N ASN A 227 -6.65 6.35 -9.77
CA ASN A 227 -7.42 6.11 -10.98
C ASN A 227 -7.70 7.38 -11.81
N VAL A 228 -6.66 7.94 -12.42
CA VAL A 228 -6.77 9.04 -13.40
C VAL A 228 -6.00 8.69 -14.68
N PRO A 229 -6.24 9.38 -15.82
CA PRO A 229 -5.50 9.10 -17.05
C PRO A 229 -3.98 9.08 -16.83
N LEU A 230 -3.29 8.15 -17.50
CA LEU A 230 -1.83 7.89 -17.39
C LEU A 230 -1.34 7.29 -16.06
N LEU A 231 -2.15 7.25 -15.01
CA LEU A 231 -1.83 6.61 -13.73
C LEU A 231 -2.51 5.23 -13.62
N ARG A 232 -2.65 4.73 -12.40
CA ARG A 232 -3.14 3.38 -12.04
C ARG A 232 -2.32 2.27 -12.68
N TRP A 233 -1.00 2.40 -12.61
CA TRP A 233 -0.04 1.45 -13.19
C TRP A 233 -0.20 0.02 -12.67
N LYS A 234 -0.83 -0.18 -11.50
CA LYS A 234 -1.23 -1.50 -11.00
C LYS A 234 -2.04 -2.33 -12.02
N ARG A 235 -2.79 -1.68 -12.93
CA ARG A 235 -3.56 -2.38 -13.98
C ARG A 235 -2.67 -3.18 -14.95
N PHE A 236 -1.41 -2.77 -15.11
CA PHE A 236 -0.46 -3.41 -16.01
C PHE A 236 0.58 -4.17 -15.20
N ALA A 237 0.61 -5.50 -15.34
CA ALA A 237 1.44 -6.36 -14.51
C ALA A 237 2.94 -6.00 -14.52
N VAL A 238 3.48 -5.58 -15.67
CA VAL A 238 4.89 -5.17 -15.80
C VAL A 238 5.15 -3.87 -15.05
N LEU A 239 4.30 -2.85 -15.22
CA LEU A 239 4.46 -1.58 -14.51
C LEU A 239 4.29 -1.74 -12.99
N ALA A 240 3.33 -2.57 -12.57
CA ALA A 240 3.13 -2.93 -11.17
C ALA A 240 4.38 -3.56 -10.55
N ALA A 241 5.00 -4.53 -11.25
CA ALA A 241 6.25 -5.16 -10.82
C ALA A 241 7.41 -4.17 -10.80
N MET A 242 7.52 -3.30 -11.82
CA MET A 242 8.56 -2.27 -11.89
C MET A 242 8.46 -1.28 -10.72
N CYS A 243 7.26 -0.80 -10.34
CA CYS A 243 7.11 0.07 -9.17
C CYS A 243 7.66 -0.58 -7.89
N ILE A 244 7.30 -1.84 -7.67
CA ILE A 244 7.71 -2.56 -6.45
C ILE A 244 9.21 -2.81 -6.45
N LEU A 245 9.77 -3.24 -7.59
CA LEU A 245 11.21 -3.43 -7.76
C LEU A 245 11.96 -2.12 -7.55
N SER A 246 11.56 -1.03 -8.20
CA SER A 246 12.21 0.27 -8.06
C SER A 246 12.24 0.73 -6.61
N VAL A 247 11.13 0.62 -5.89
CA VAL A 247 11.09 1.00 -4.47
C VAL A 247 11.92 0.05 -3.61
N ARG A 248 11.62 -1.25 -3.64
CA ARG A 248 12.15 -2.22 -2.66
C ARG A 248 13.58 -2.69 -2.95
N ALA A 249 13.94 -2.90 -4.22
CA ALA A 249 15.26 -3.42 -4.58
C ALA A 249 16.29 -2.34 -4.87
N VAL A 250 15.85 -1.16 -5.33
CA VAL A 250 16.77 -0.10 -5.78
C VAL A 250 16.77 1.07 -4.81
N ILE A 251 15.64 1.75 -4.63
CA ILE A 251 15.57 2.99 -3.84
C ILE A 251 15.91 2.71 -2.38
N VAL A 252 15.28 1.71 -1.76
CA VAL A 252 15.55 1.37 -0.35
C VAL A 252 17.03 1.04 -0.16
N GLN A 253 17.58 0.19 -1.02
CA GLN A 253 18.97 -0.26 -0.87
C GLN A 253 19.97 0.88 -1.08
N LEU A 254 19.81 1.69 -2.15
CA LEU A 254 20.75 2.76 -2.48
C LEU A 254 20.59 3.96 -1.56
N ALA A 255 19.37 4.45 -1.39
CA ALA A 255 19.15 5.76 -0.77
C ALA A 255 19.41 5.72 0.74
N PHE A 256 19.02 4.64 1.42
CA PHE A 256 19.27 4.52 2.86
C PHE A 256 20.73 4.17 3.16
N PHE A 257 21.41 3.40 2.30
CA PHE A 257 22.86 3.25 2.38
C PHE A 257 23.56 4.60 2.23
N LEU A 258 23.19 5.39 1.20
CA LEU A 258 23.77 6.71 0.97
C LEU A 258 23.42 7.71 2.07
N HIS A 259 22.22 7.63 2.66
CA HIS A 259 21.87 8.43 3.83
C HIS A 259 22.90 8.23 4.95
N ILE A 260 23.22 6.98 5.29
CA ILE A 260 24.25 6.72 6.32
C ILE A 260 25.65 7.10 5.82
N GLN A 261 26.04 6.65 4.63
CA GLN A 261 27.38 6.85 4.08
C GLN A 261 27.73 8.34 3.93
N THR A 262 26.91 9.11 3.23
CA THR A 262 27.24 10.49 2.83
C THR A 262 26.71 11.53 3.80
N PHE A 263 25.55 11.29 4.41
CA PHE A 263 24.94 12.28 5.29
C PHE A 263 25.31 12.08 6.76
N VAL A 264 25.24 10.85 7.29
CA VAL A 264 25.56 10.58 8.70
C VAL A 264 27.08 10.54 8.91
N PHE A 265 27.80 9.72 8.14
CA PHE A 265 29.25 9.55 8.28
C PHE A 265 30.08 10.57 7.50
N LYS A 266 29.46 11.38 6.63
CA LYS A 266 30.15 12.35 5.75
C LYS A 266 31.27 11.73 4.90
N ARG A 267 31.08 10.46 4.49
CA ARG A 267 32.02 9.71 3.64
C ARG A 267 31.65 9.85 2.16
N PRO A 268 32.60 9.63 1.24
CA PRO A 268 32.29 9.56 -0.18
C PRO A 268 31.30 8.43 -0.50
N ALA A 269 30.49 8.65 -1.54
CA ALA A 269 29.52 7.68 -2.05
C ALA A 269 30.22 6.52 -2.76
N ILE A 270 30.70 5.55 -1.98
CA ILE A 270 31.36 4.34 -2.49
C ILE A 270 30.38 3.17 -2.41
N PHE A 271 30.05 2.57 -3.56
CA PHE A 271 29.19 1.40 -3.60
C PHE A 271 29.97 0.14 -3.27
N SER A 272 29.66 -0.44 -2.11
CA SER A 272 30.31 -1.65 -1.61
C SER A 272 29.81 -2.90 -2.36
N ARG A 273 30.63 -3.96 -2.43
CA ARG A 273 30.20 -5.24 -2.99
C ARG A 273 28.97 -5.82 -2.27
N PRO A 274 28.88 -5.76 -0.92
CA PRO A 274 27.67 -6.16 -0.19
C PRO A 274 26.42 -5.38 -0.59
N LEU A 275 26.53 -4.06 -0.89
CA LEU A 275 25.42 -3.27 -1.39
C LEU A 275 24.95 -3.74 -2.77
N ILE A 276 25.87 -4.00 -3.70
CA ILE A 276 25.55 -4.52 -5.04
C ILE A 276 24.85 -5.87 -4.92
N PHE A 277 25.37 -6.76 -4.06
CA PHE A 277 24.73 -8.03 -3.74
C PHE A 277 23.32 -7.83 -3.20
N ALA A 278 23.13 -6.93 -2.23
CA ALA A 278 21.83 -6.64 -1.63
C ALA A 278 20.81 -6.13 -2.66
N ILE A 279 21.21 -5.26 -3.60
CA ILE A 279 20.35 -4.77 -4.69
C ILE A 279 19.95 -5.91 -5.64
N ALA A 280 20.94 -6.68 -6.10
CA ALA A 280 20.70 -7.78 -7.03
C ALA A 280 19.80 -8.86 -6.41
N PHE A 281 20.11 -9.26 -5.17
CA PHE A 281 19.36 -10.28 -4.46
C PHE A 281 17.93 -9.82 -4.11
N MET A 282 17.77 -8.59 -3.59
CA MET A 282 16.45 -8.05 -3.28
C MET A 282 15.62 -7.74 -4.53
N SER A 283 16.22 -7.66 -5.73
CA SER A 283 15.48 -7.59 -6.99
C SER A 283 14.65 -8.86 -7.23
N PHE A 284 15.20 -10.05 -6.97
CA PHE A 284 14.45 -11.31 -7.06
C PHE A 284 13.28 -11.33 -6.08
N PHE A 285 13.54 -10.99 -4.81
CA PHE A 285 12.48 -10.91 -3.80
C PHE A 285 11.40 -9.88 -4.15
N SER A 286 11.78 -8.73 -4.71
CA SER A 286 10.82 -7.69 -5.09
C SER A 286 9.91 -8.13 -6.23
N VAL A 287 10.45 -8.81 -7.25
CA VAL A 287 9.64 -9.43 -8.31
C VAL A 287 8.71 -10.48 -7.71
N VAL A 288 9.24 -11.35 -6.84
CA VAL A 288 8.44 -12.40 -6.21
C VAL A 288 7.31 -11.81 -5.37
N ILE A 289 7.56 -10.81 -4.52
CA ILE A 289 6.51 -10.13 -3.74
C ILE A 289 5.48 -9.49 -4.68
N ALA A 290 5.92 -8.86 -5.77
CA ALA A 290 5.02 -8.25 -6.75
C ALA A 290 4.11 -9.27 -7.43
N LEU A 291 4.61 -10.45 -7.76
CA LEU A 291 3.81 -11.52 -8.38
C LEU A 291 2.94 -12.25 -7.35
N PHE A 292 3.50 -12.55 -6.18
CA PHE A 292 2.86 -13.39 -5.18
C PHE A 292 1.69 -12.69 -4.49
N LYS A 293 1.76 -11.36 -4.30
CA LYS A 293 0.64 -10.58 -3.75
C LYS A 293 -0.64 -10.71 -4.60
N ASP A 294 -0.49 -10.93 -5.91
CA ASP A 294 -1.61 -11.00 -6.86
C ASP A 294 -2.22 -12.41 -6.94
N ILE A 295 -1.56 -13.43 -6.38
CA ILE A 295 -2.07 -14.82 -6.36
C ILE A 295 -3.37 -14.93 -5.53
N PRO A 296 -3.43 -14.49 -4.26
CA PRO A 296 -4.68 -14.53 -3.47
C PRO A 296 -5.73 -13.51 -3.94
N ASP A 297 -5.35 -12.54 -4.77
CA ASP A 297 -6.17 -11.42 -5.22
C ASP A 297 -6.85 -11.67 -6.59
N ILE A 298 -6.66 -12.85 -7.18
CA ILE A 298 -7.06 -13.19 -8.56
C ILE A 298 -8.56 -12.98 -8.85
N GLU A 299 -9.43 -13.22 -7.87
CA GLU A 299 -10.87 -13.10 -8.02
C GLU A 299 -11.30 -11.63 -8.15
N GLY A 300 -10.89 -10.78 -7.21
CA GLY A 300 -11.13 -9.34 -7.29
C GLY A 300 -10.47 -8.71 -8.51
N ASP A 301 -9.24 -9.11 -8.85
CA ASP A 301 -8.54 -8.60 -10.04
C ASP A 301 -9.33 -8.89 -11.32
N LYS A 302 -9.86 -10.11 -11.47
CA LYS A 302 -10.64 -10.52 -12.64
C LYS A 302 -11.94 -9.72 -12.76
N ILE A 303 -12.67 -9.53 -11.67
CA ILE A 303 -13.95 -8.78 -11.65
C ILE A 303 -13.73 -7.32 -12.05
N PHE A 304 -12.63 -6.70 -11.59
CA PHE A 304 -12.32 -5.31 -11.85
C PHE A 304 -11.41 -5.08 -13.07
N GLY A 305 -11.19 -6.11 -13.89
CA GLY A 305 -10.46 -6.02 -15.16
C GLY A 305 -8.96 -5.78 -15.03
N ILE A 306 -8.36 -6.09 -13.88
CA ILE A 306 -6.90 -6.02 -13.67
C ILE A 306 -6.25 -7.26 -14.32
N GLN A 307 -5.34 -7.01 -15.25
CA GLN A 307 -4.67 -8.06 -16.02
C GLN A 307 -3.33 -8.47 -15.37
N SER A 308 -3.39 -8.90 -14.10
CA SER A 308 -2.20 -9.37 -13.36
C SER A 308 -1.63 -10.67 -13.95
N PHE A 309 -0.37 -10.99 -13.65
CA PHE A 309 0.24 -12.24 -14.13
C PHE A 309 -0.53 -13.48 -13.64
N SER A 310 -1.03 -13.43 -12.41
CA SER A 310 -1.86 -14.50 -11.82
C SER A 310 -3.15 -14.72 -12.60
N VAL A 311 -3.81 -13.64 -13.05
CA VAL A 311 -4.99 -13.71 -13.92
C VAL A 311 -4.64 -14.29 -15.30
N ARG A 312 -3.52 -13.86 -15.90
CA ARG A 312 -3.15 -14.24 -17.28
C ARG A 312 -2.54 -15.65 -17.41
N LEU A 313 -1.64 -16.04 -16.51
CA LEU A 313 -0.90 -17.31 -16.56
C LEU A 313 -1.52 -18.39 -15.68
N GLY A 314 -2.38 -18.00 -14.74
CA GLY A 314 -2.98 -18.88 -13.76
C GLY A 314 -2.12 -19.04 -12.51
N GLN A 315 -2.83 -19.21 -11.40
CA GLN A 315 -2.29 -19.24 -10.05
C GLN A 315 -1.14 -20.25 -9.84
N LYS A 316 -1.32 -21.50 -10.29
CA LYS A 316 -0.33 -22.58 -10.11
C LYS A 316 0.98 -22.29 -10.83
N ARG A 317 0.93 -21.72 -12.03
CA ARG A 317 2.14 -21.40 -12.80
C ARG A 317 2.92 -20.27 -12.12
N VAL A 318 2.23 -19.19 -11.74
CA VAL A 318 2.87 -18.04 -11.06
C VAL A 318 3.47 -18.46 -9.72
N PHE A 319 2.78 -19.30 -8.94
CA PHE A 319 3.32 -19.85 -7.69
C PHE A 319 4.69 -20.52 -7.89
N TRP A 320 4.79 -21.46 -8.83
CA TRP A 320 6.03 -22.19 -9.07
C TRP A 320 7.12 -21.33 -9.72
N ILE A 321 6.76 -20.33 -10.53
CA ILE A 321 7.70 -19.31 -11.02
C ILE A 321 8.32 -18.56 -9.84
N CYS A 322 7.49 -18.09 -8.90
CA CYS A 322 7.98 -17.38 -7.72
C CYS A 322 8.89 -18.25 -6.86
N VAL A 323 8.51 -19.50 -6.59
CA VAL A 323 9.34 -20.44 -5.83
C VAL A 323 10.67 -20.68 -6.55
N SER A 324 10.65 -20.89 -7.86
CA SER A 324 11.87 -21.12 -8.66
C SER A 324 12.79 -19.90 -8.69
N LEU A 325 12.23 -18.68 -8.79
CA LEU A 325 13.00 -17.44 -8.73
C LEU A 325 13.69 -17.26 -7.37
N LEU A 326 13.00 -17.56 -6.26
CA LEU A 326 13.62 -17.52 -4.94
C LEU A 326 14.70 -18.59 -4.78
N GLN A 327 14.47 -19.81 -5.27
CA GLN A 327 15.49 -20.87 -5.26
C GLN A 327 16.73 -20.48 -6.06
N LEU A 328 16.54 -19.84 -7.22
CA LEU A 328 17.64 -19.29 -8.01
C LEU A 328 18.39 -18.21 -7.24
N ALA A 329 17.68 -17.26 -6.61
CA ALA A 329 18.30 -16.22 -5.80
C ALA A 329 19.14 -16.81 -4.66
N TYR A 330 18.63 -17.82 -3.95
CA TYR A 330 19.38 -18.53 -2.92
C TYR A 330 20.59 -19.29 -3.48
N GLY A 331 20.45 -19.93 -4.64
CA GLY A 331 21.56 -20.57 -5.35
C GLY A 331 22.68 -19.57 -5.67
N VAL A 332 22.33 -18.38 -6.14
CA VAL A 332 23.30 -17.29 -6.38
C VAL A 332 23.96 -16.85 -5.07
N ALA A 333 23.19 -16.64 -4.00
CA ALA A 333 23.73 -16.26 -2.70
C ALA A 333 24.67 -17.32 -2.10
N LEU A 334 24.38 -18.60 -2.31
CA LEU A 334 25.26 -19.70 -1.93
C LEU A 334 26.61 -19.63 -2.63
N VAL A 335 26.61 -19.39 -3.94
CA VAL A 335 27.85 -19.22 -4.72
C VAL A 335 28.63 -18.01 -4.21
N VAL A 336 27.96 -16.87 -3.99
CA VAL A 336 28.60 -15.66 -3.43
C VAL A 336 29.24 -15.97 -2.08
N GLY A 337 28.51 -16.63 -1.17
CA GLY A 337 29.03 -17.05 0.13
C GLY A 337 30.25 -17.98 0.00
N ALA A 338 30.18 -18.99 -0.87
CA ALA A 338 31.28 -19.93 -1.10
C ALA A 338 32.56 -19.25 -1.61
N THR A 339 32.40 -18.16 -2.40
CA THR A 339 33.52 -17.36 -2.94
C THR A 339 34.09 -16.33 -1.96
N SER A 340 33.46 -16.09 -0.81
CA SER A 340 33.99 -15.13 0.17
C SER A 340 35.35 -15.62 0.70
N SER A 341 36.31 -14.71 0.83
CA SER A 341 37.61 -14.98 1.47
C SER A 341 37.49 -15.05 3.00
N CYS A 342 36.40 -14.52 3.54
CA CYS A 342 36.14 -14.43 4.96
C CYS A 342 35.42 -15.68 5.46
N LEU A 343 36.03 -16.45 6.38
CA LEU A 343 35.47 -17.73 6.84
C LEU A 343 34.10 -17.57 7.52
N TRP A 344 33.94 -16.57 8.40
CA TRP A 344 32.66 -16.37 9.09
C TRP A 344 31.54 -15.97 8.11
N SER A 345 31.84 -15.06 7.17
CA SER A 345 30.87 -14.66 6.15
C SER A 345 30.53 -15.83 5.23
N LYS A 346 31.53 -16.61 4.79
CA LYS A 346 31.32 -17.83 4.01
C LYS A 346 30.38 -18.82 4.68
N VAL A 347 30.58 -19.09 5.97
CA VAL A 347 29.74 -20.03 6.73
C VAL A 347 28.33 -19.46 6.91
N ILE A 348 28.21 -18.19 7.33
CA ILE A 348 26.90 -17.57 7.60
C ILE A 348 26.11 -17.39 6.30
N THR A 349 26.70 -16.80 5.27
CA THR A 349 26.06 -16.59 3.96
C THR A 349 25.79 -17.93 3.29
N GLY A 350 26.73 -18.86 3.29
CA GLY A 350 26.53 -20.19 2.70
C GLY A 350 25.43 -20.98 3.42
N LEU A 351 25.64 -21.33 4.69
CA LEU A 351 24.68 -22.17 5.42
C LEU A 351 23.34 -21.48 5.65
N GLY A 352 23.33 -20.16 5.88
CA GLY A 352 22.10 -19.38 6.07
C GLY A 352 21.18 -19.44 4.86
N HIS A 353 21.70 -19.13 3.67
CA HIS A 353 20.88 -19.19 2.44
C HIS A 353 20.54 -20.63 2.04
N ALA A 354 21.40 -21.63 2.32
CA ALA A 354 21.07 -23.05 2.12
C ALA A 354 19.89 -23.48 3.00
N ALA A 355 19.90 -23.08 4.26
CA ALA A 355 18.82 -23.38 5.20
C ALA A 355 17.51 -22.73 4.73
N LEU A 356 17.54 -21.45 4.37
CA LEU A 356 16.34 -20.74 3.90
C LEU A 356 15.81 -21.29 2.57
N ALA A 357 16.67 -21.68 1.64
CA ALA A 357 16.30 -22.38 0.41
C ALA A 357 15.61 -23.73 0.71
N SER A 358 16.16 -24.51 1.63
CA SER A 358 15.63 -25.81 2.03
C SER A 358 14.25 -25.67 2.69
N VAL A 359 14.10 -24.72 3.63
CA VAL A 359 12.83 -24.43 4.29
C VAL A 359 11.78 -23.93 3.28
N LEU A 360 12.18 -23.06 2.35
CA LEU A 360 11.29 -22.59 1.28
C LEU A 360 10.78 -23.76 0.43
N PHE A 361 11.68 -24.63 -0.04
CA PHE A 361 11.31 -25.75 -0.90
C PHE A 361 10.39 -26.73 -0.17
N TYR A 362 10.72 -27.05 1.08
CA TYR A 362 9.91 -27.93 1.92
C TYR A 362 8.50 -27.38 2.13
N ARG A 363 8.39 -26.11 2.54
CA ARG A 363 7.09 -25.44 2.75
C ARG A 363 6.29 -25.34 1.45
N ALA A 364 6.94 -25.06 0.31
CA ALA A 364 6.28 -24.91 -0.97
C ALA A 364 5.54 -26.19 -1.42
N LYS A 365 6.09 -27.38 -1.12
CA LYS A 365 5.47 -28.66 -1.45
C LYS A 365 4.16 -28.92 -0.70
N SER A 366 3.99 -28.34 0.48
CA SER A 366 2.80 -28.53 1.32
C SER A 366 1.67 -27.52 1.06
N VAL A 367 1.84 -26.58 0.13
CA VAL A 367 0.83 -25.54 -0.13
C VAL A 367 -0.32 -26.11 -0.94
N ASP A 368 -1.53 -26.00 -0.39
CA ASP A 368 -2.76 -26.25 -1.14
C ASP A 368 -3.13 -25.02 -1.96
N LEU A 369 -2.88 -25.09 -3.26
CA LEU A 369 -3.21 -24.01 -4.20
C LEU A 369 -4.72 -23.87 -4.45
N ARG A 370 -5.59 -24.72 -3.90
CA ARG A 370 -7.04 -24.49 -3.97
C ARG A 370 -7.53 -23.63 -2.82
N SER A 371 -6.78 -23.56 -1.72
CA SER A 371 -7.13 -22.80 -0.53
C SER A 371 -6.51 -21.41 -0.52
N LYS A 372 -7.35 -20.37 -0.61
CA LYS A 372 -6.93 -18.96 -0.47
C LYS A 372 -6.20 -18.71 0.85
N ALA A 373 -6.64 -19.36 1.94
CA ALA A 373 -5.98 -19.28 3.24
C ALA A 373 -4.56 -19.88 3.22
N SER A 374 -4.38 -21.05 2.57
CA SER A 374 -3.05 -21.70 2.43
C SER A 374 -2.08 -20.82 1.63
N ILE A 375 -2.54 -20.24 0.52
CA ILE A 375 -1.76 -19.32 -0.32
C ILE A 375 -1.39 -18.06 0.46
N THR A 376 -2.34 -17.48 1.18
CA THR A 376 -2.12 -16.25 1.96
C THR A 376 -1.13 -16.50 3.10
N SER A 377 -1.22 -17.67 3.76
CA SER A 377 -0.25 -18.11 4.76
C SER A 377 1.16 -18.25 4.17
N PHE A 378 1.27 -18.85 2.98
CA PHE A 378 2.56 -18.95 2.29
C PHE A 378 3.10 -17.59 1.83
N TYR A 379 2.24 -16.67 1.40
CA TYR A 379 2.62 -15.29 1.09
C TYR A 379 3.21 -14.58 2.33
N MET A 380 2.59 -14.73 3.50
CA MET A 380 3.15 -14.20 4.75
C MET A 380 4.45 -14.90 5.14
N PHE A 381 4.62 -16.18 4.80
CA PHE A 381 5.88 -16.88 4.96
C PHE A 381 7.00 -16.32 4.05
N ILE A 382 6.70 -15.92 2.81
CA ILE A 382 7.66 -15.22 1.94
C ILE A 382 8.12 -13.91 2.59
N TRP A 383 7.21 -13.16 3.23
CA TRP A 383 7.60 -11.97 3.99
C TRP A 383 8.54 -12.30 5.17
N LYS A 384 8.33 -13.42 5.87
CA LYS A 384 9.25 -13.87 6.92
C LYS A 384 10.63 -14.22 6.37
N LEU A 385 10.70 -14.86 5.19
CA LEU A 385 11.96 -15.08 4.50
C LEU A 385 12.62 -13.74 4.16
N PHE A 386 11.88 -12.80 3.56
CA PHE A 386 12.37 -11.45 3.27
C PHE A 386 12.95 -10.74 4.51
N TYR A 387 12.35 -10.90 5.69
CA TYR A 387 12.91 -10.38 6.95
C TYR A 387 14.22 -11.07 7.33
N ALA A 388 14.27 -12.40 7.23
CA ALA A 388 15.47 -13.17 7.51
C ALA A 388 16.63 -12.76 6.60
N GLU A 389 16.36 -12.44 5.33
CA GLU A 389 17.37 -11.94 4.40
C GLU A 389 17.99 -10.63 4.86
N TYR A 390 17.19 -9.69 5.38
CA TYR A 390 17.74 -8.44 5.91
C TYR A 390 18.54 -8.65 7.21
N LEU A 391 18.38 -9.77 7.91
CA LEU A 391 19.29 -10.14 9.01
C LEU A 391 20.60 -10.73 8.49
N LEU A 392 20.59 -11.40 7.33
CA LEU A 392 21.78 -12.03 6.74
C LEU A 392 22.62 -11.08 5.90
N ILE A 393 22.01 -10.16 5.15
CA ILE A 393 22.68 -9.23 4.23
C ILE A 393 23.86 -8.47 4.89
N PRO A 394 23.74 -7.91 6.11
CA PRO A 394 24.83 -7.19 6.76
C PRO A 394 26.07 -8.04 7.05
N LEU A 395 25.92 -9.37 7.01
CA LEU A 395 26.97 -10.35 7.32
C LEU A 395 27.71 -10.84 6.06
N VAL A 396 27.28 -10.40 4.87
CA VAL A 396 27.93 -10.70 3.60
C VAL A 396 29.18 -9.80 3.44
N ARG A 397 30.36 -10.42 3.27
CA ARG A 397 31.66 -9.75 3.18
C ARG A 397 32.50 -10.24 2.01
#